data_AF-A0A1R3TWZ5-F1
#
_entry.id   AF-A0A1R3TWZ5-F1
#
_cell.length_a   1.000
_cell.length_b   1.000
_cell.length_c   1.000
_cell.angle_alpha   90.00
_cell.angle_beta   90.00
_cell.angle_gamma   90.00
#
_symmetry.space_group_name_H-M   'P 1'
#
loop_
_entity.id
_entity.type
_entity.pdbx_description
1 polymer ?
#
loop_
_entity_poly.entity_id
_entity_poly.type
_entity_poly.pdbx_seq_one_letter_code
_entity_poly.pdbx_strand_id
1 'polypeptide(L)' 'MDTIRSLKIYKEVGYKYMIMPDHVPTISGRDPIGVAFSFCYGYIAALLEAMDRGHI' A
#
# COMPACT_ATOMS: atom_id res chain seq x y z
N MET A 1 5.96 5.73 -10.10
CA MET A 1 4.55 5.87 -9.72
C MET A 1 4.48 6.61 -8.40
N ASP A 2 3.49 7.48 -8.19
CA ASP A 2 3.24 8.15 -6.90
C ASP A 2 2.04 7.51 -6.22
N THR A 3 2.31 6.64 -5.24
CA THR A 3 1.27 5.86 -4.55
C THR A 3 0.36 6.75 -3.71
N ILE A 4 0.87 7.82 -3.11
CA ILE A 4 0.07 8.73 -2.27
C ILE A 4 -0.98 9.41 -3.14
N ARG A 5 -0.56 9.95 -4.29
CA ARG A 5 -1.49 10.58 -5.22
C ARG A 5 -2.53 9.59 -5.74
N SER A 6 -2.15 8.36 -6.05
CA SER A 6 -3.12 7.32 -6.46
C SER A 6 -4.13 7.00 -5.35
N LEU A 7 -3.68 6.82 -4.10
CA LEU A 7 -4.57 6.52 -2.97
C LEU A 7 -5.54 7.66 -2.67
N LYS A 8 -5.14 8.93 -2.84
CA LYS A 8 -6.05 10.08 -2.76
C LYS A 8 -7.18 9.97 -3.78
N ILE A 9 -6.86 9.66 -5.04
CA ILE A 9 -7.89 9.46 -6.08
C ILE A 9 -8.82 8.29 -5.73
N TYR A 10 -8.29 7.16 -5.25
CA TYR A 10 -9.14 6.04 -4.82
C TYR A 10 -10.11 6.43 -3.70
N LYS A 11 -9.68 7.30 -2.77
CA LYS A 11 -10.55 7.84 -1.72
C LYS A 11 -11.58 8.81 -2.28
N GLU A 12 -11.17 9.73 -3.15
CA GLU A 12 -12.04 10.73 -3.80
C GLU A 12 -13.16 10.09 -4.62
N VAL A 13 -12.86 9.02 -5.37
CA VAL A 13 -13.86 8.28 -6.16
C VAL A 13 -14.65 7.27 -5.32
N GLY A 14 -14.38 7.20 -4.01
CA GLY A 14 -15.11 6.35 -3.08
C GLY A 14 -14.88 4.85 -3.31
N TYR A 15 -13.69 4.44 -3.72
CA TYR A 15 -13.33 3.02 -3.86
C TYR A 15 -13.31 2.34 -2.47
N LYS A 16 -14.08 1.25 -2.30
CA LYS A 16 -14.33 0.62 -0.99
C LYS A 16 -13.69 -0.76 -0.82
N TYR A 17 -12.94 -1.22 -1.81
CA TYR A 17 -12.39 -2.56 -1.82
C TYR A 17 -10.90 -2.54 -1.48
N MET A 18 -10.32 -3.73 -1.35
CA MET A 18 -8.91 -3.90 -1.03
C MET A 18 -8.01 -3.29 -2.11
N ILE A 19 -6.97 -2.57 -1.67
CA ILE A 19 -5.83 -2.22 -2.51
C ILE A 19 -4.77 -3.32 -2.36
N MET A 20 -4.51 -4.03 -3.44
CA MET A 20 -3.65 -5.21 -3.49
C MET A 20 -2.26 -4.84 -4.02
N PRO A 21 -1.15 -5.22 -3.35
CA PRO A 21 0.16 -5.22 -3.97
C PRO A 21 0.17 -6.19 -5.15
N ASP A 22 0.74 -5.77 -6.28
CA ASP A 22 0.78 -6.60 -7.49
C ASP A 22 2.12 -7.36 -7.58
N HIS A 23 3.17 -6.67 -8.05
CA HIS A 23 4.52 -7.21 -8.10
C HIS A 23 5.37 -6.65 -6.95
N VAL A 24 6.16 -7.52 -6.34
CA VAL A 24 7.13 -7.18 -5.31
C VAL A 24 8.53 -7.63 -5.72
N PRO A 25 9.60 -6.94 -5.28
CA PRO A 25 10.95 -7.37 -5.58
C PRO A 25 11.27 -8.70 -4.90
N THR A 26 12.11 -9.51 -5.54
CA THR A 26 12.75 -10.63 -4.85
C THR A 26 13.75 -10.06 -3.86
N ILE A 27 13.55 -10.38 -2.58
CA ILE A 27 14.47 -10.02 -1.49
C ILE A 27 15.24 -11.26 -1.01
N SER A 28 16.31 -11.05 -0.25
CA SER A 28 17.01 -12.15 0.41
C SER A 28 16.28 -12.59 1.68
N GLY A 29 16.50 -13.83 2.11
CA GLY A 29 15.95 -14.38 3.35
C GLY A 29 14.90 -15.45 3.16
N ARG A 30 14.28 -15.86 4.27
CA ARG A 30 13.24 -16.88 4.29
C ARG A 30 11.92 -16.30 3.80
N ASP A 31 11.24 -17.03 2.91
CA ASP A 31 9.97 -16.62 2.29
C ASP A 31 10.03 -15.20 1.68
N PRO A 32 10.85 -15.01 0.63
CA PRO A 32 11.10 -13.68 0.09
C PRO A 32 9.84 -13.01 -0.47
N ILE A 33 8.90 -13.80 -0.99
CA ILE A 33 7.63 -13.28 -1.52
C ILE A 33 6.73 -12.85 -0.36
N GLY A 34 6.48 -13.72 0.62
CA GLY A 34 5.58 -13.41 1.73
C GLY A 34 6.03 -12.19 2.53
N VAL A 35 7.34 -12.06 2.79
CA VAL A 35 7.90 -10.91 3.50
C VAL A 35 7.76 -9.62 2.69
N ALA A 36 8.05 -9.64 1.39
CA ALA A 36 7.94 -8.45 0.55
C ALA A 36 6.47 -7.99 0.39
N PHE A 37 5.53 -8.92 0.23
CA PHE A 37 4.10 -8.62 0.23
C PHE A 37 3.63 -8.01 1.55
N SER A 38 4.07 -8.58 2.68
CA SER A 38 3.72 -8.08 4.01
C SER A 38 4.16 -6.64 4.21
N PHE A 39 5.36 -6.29 3.74
CA PHE A 39 5.85 -4.91 3.75
C PHE A 39 4.95 -3.98 2.93
N CYS A 40 4.60 -4.37 1.69
CA CYS A 40 3.75 -3.56 0.83
C CYS A 40 2.35 -3.33 1.42
N TYR A 41 1.75 -4.35 2.04
CA TYR A 41 0.49 -4.18 2.77
C TYR A 41 0.63 -3.19 3.93
N GLY A 42 1.68 -3.30 4.74
CA GLY A 42 1.93 -2.37 5.83
C GLY A 42 2.12 -0.93 5.33
N TYR A 43 2.86 -0.75 4.23
CA TYR A 43 3.02 0.56 3.59
C TYR A 43 1.68 1.15 3.14
N ILE A 44 0.85 0.39 2.43
CA ILE A 44 -0.48 0.84 2.00
C ILE A 44 -1.35 1.20 3.20
N ALA A 45 -1.40 0.34 4.23
CA ALA A 45 -2.18 0.58 5.43
C ALA A 45 -1.75 1.86 6.17
N ALA A 46 -0.44 2.08 6.30
CA ALA A 46 0.10 3.29 6.93
C ALA A 46 -0.22 4.56 6.13
N LEU A 47 -0.21 4.51 4.80
CA LEU A 47 -0.61 5.64 3.97
C LEU A 47 -2.11 5.95 4.11
N LEU A 48 -2.96 4.94 4.15
CA LEU A 48 -4.39 5.11 4.39
C LEU A 48 -4.63 5.76 5.77
N GLU A 49 -3.98 5.25 6.81
CA GLU A 49 -4.06 5.83 8.16
C GLU A 49 -3.55 7.28 8.20
N ALA A 50 -2.42 7.57 7.57
CA ALA A 50 -1.85 8.91 7.53
C ALA A 50 -2.78 9.91 6.82
N MET A 51 -3.46 9.50 5.74
CA MET A 51 -4.48 10.32 5.08
C MET A 51 -5.72 10.53 5.95
N ASP A 52 -6.16 9.49 6.67
CA ASP A 52 -7.32 9.60 7.56
C ASP A 52 -7.05 10.52 8.76
N ARG A 53 -5.81 10.55 9.24
CA ARG A 53 -5.34 11.46 10.29
C ARG A 53 -4.95 12.85 9.78
N GLY A 54 -5.00 13.10 8.47
CA GLY A 54 -4.66 14.38 7.86
C GLY A 54 -3.17 14.72 7.91
N HIS A 55 -2.29 13.73 8.02
CA HIS A 55 -0.84 13.93 7.96
C HIS A 55 -0.33 14.13 6.53
N ILE A 56 -1.06 13.60 5.55
CA ILE A 56 -0.75 13.68 4.10
C ILE A 56 -2.00 13.89 3.26
#